data_AF-Q6C073-F1
#
_entry.id   AF-Q6C073-F1
#
_cell.length_a   1.000
_cell.length_b   1.000
_cell.length_c   1.000
_cell.angle_alpha   90.00
_cell.angle_beta   90.00
_cell.angle_gamma   90.00
#
_symmetry.space_group_name_H-M   'P 1'
#
loop_
_entity.id
_entity.type
_entity.pdbx_description
1 polymer ?
#
loop_
_entity_poly.entity_id
_entity_poly.type
_entity_poly.pdbx_seq_one_letter_code
_entity_poly.pdbx_strand_id
1 'polypeptide(L)'
;MAHLSWYLDDLQTIVPETISNGLKQCLLSLTAPEDSPLPPFKLPVSSHASETLKGVVCRSGAAITATDIQLKLHSLKNKSFTVRINPKTDGYQLSQIDSCINHVSLALDQCDAIIGSRDPQYLNIVAQSLIKHINEAVASINSPVVLLEKPTEPAGGIPSNNTSRCATPNPNISHSSQSIPVSLSGTPHSTPWLFPNTPPVDCFNPNLPPELIVEFYIAKCAIVVDVHVVDRGISRAGTPSQNPSPSSSSANLAALTNLFKRAPVASNTAPKITYNGELVSEVERVVVDTKDPILMSIEAKLSAIKSAAYRLHRNLAAVSGASEAEQVIMPVTEVSAN
;
A
#
# COMPACT_ATOMS: atom_id res chain seq x y z
N MET A 1 -12.59 10.23 47.33
CA MET A 1 -13.45 11.10 46.50
C MET A 1 -12.73 12.38 46.05
N ALA A 2 -12.19 13.23 46.95
CA ALA A 2 -11.49 14.47 46.55
C ALA A 2 -10.26 14.26 45.64
N HIS A 3 -9.59 13.12 45.75
CA HIS A 3 -8.44 12.78 44.90
C HIS A 3 -8.83 12.41 43.45
N LEU A 4 -10.09 12.06 43.21
CA LEU A 4 -10.58 11.71 41.87
C LEU A 4 -11.08 12.94 41.13
N SER A 5 -11.76 13.84 41.84
CA SER A 5 -12.27 15.08 41.25
C SER A 5 -11.16 15.97 40.71
N TRP A 6 -10.04 16.12 41.43
CA TRP A 6 -8.92 16.93 40.92
C TRP A 6 -8.33 16.33 39.65
N TYR A 7 -8.24 14.99 39.56
CA TYR A 7 -7.67 14.34 38.39
C TYR A 7 -8.58 14.53 37.18
N LEU A 8 -9.90 14.39 37.37
CA LEU A 8 -10.87 14.66 36.31
C LEU A 8 -10.86 16.13 35.86
N ASP A 9 -10.65 17.08 36.76
CA ASP A 9 -10.50 18.49 36.40
C ASP A 9 -9.14 18.75 35.69
N ASP A 10 -8.09 18.02 36.05
CA ASP A 10 -6.79 18.04 35.36
C ASP A 10 -6.91 17.51 33.91
N LEU A 11 -7.75 16.50 33.68
CA LEU A 11 -8.06 16.01 32.33
C LEU A 11 -8.68 17.09 31.43
N GLN A 12 -9.51 17.96 32.01
CA GLN A 12 -10.11 19.07 31.28
C GLN A 12 -9.08 20.11 30.84
N THR A 13 -7.87 20.09 31.41
CA THR A 13 -6.76 20.96 31.01
C THR A 13 -5.81 20.24 30.06
N ILE A 14 -5.38 19.03 30.40
CA ILE A 14 -4.36 18.29 29.63
C ILE A 14 -4.86 17.88 28.24
N VAL A 15 -6.09 17.38 28.14
CA VAL A 15 -6.62 16.85 26.88
C VAL A 15 -6.74 17.95 25.82
N PRO A 16 -7.37 19.11 26.10
CA PRO A 16 -7.43 20.20 25.12
C PRO A 16 -6.07 20.78 24.75
N GLU A 17 -5.21 21.07 25.74
CA GLU A 17 -3.97 21.82 25.52
C GLU A 17 -2.89 20.99 24.82
N THR A 18 -2.80 19.70 25.16
CA THR A 18 -1.74 18.82 24.64
C THR A 18 -2.25 17.97 23.48
N ILE A 19 -3.28 17.16 23.72
CA ILE A 19 -3.72 16.13 22.76
C ILE A 19 -4.51 16.78 21.63
N SER A 20 -5.60 17.49 21.94
CA SER A 20 -6.48 18.07 20.93
C SER A 20 -5.77 19.13 20.09
N ASN A 21 -4.99 20.02 20.71
CA ASN A 21 -4.21 21.01 19.97
C ASN A 21 -3.16 20.35 19.06
N GLY A 22 -2.45 19.33 19.56
CA GLY A 22 -1.50 18.56 18.77
C GLY A 22 -2.14 17.88 17.54
N LEU A 23 -3.30 17.25 17.73
CA LEU A 23 -4.07 16.61 16.66
C LEU A 23 -4.59 17.64 15.64
N LYS A 24 -5.12 18.78 16.09
CA LYS A 24 -5.55 19.89 15.21
C LYS A 24 -4.40 20.41 14.36
N GLN A 25 -3.21 20.56 14.94
CA GLN A 25 -2.02 20.94 14.17
C GLN A 25 -1.63 19.89 13.12
N CYS A 26 -1.75 18.59 13.44
CA CYS A 26 -1.50 17.53 12.47
C CYS A 26 -2.50 17.61 11.31
N LEU A 27 -3.79 17.79 11.61
CA LEU A 27 -4.85 17.93 10.60
C LEU A 27 -4.63 19.13 9.68
N LEU A 28 -4.25 20.28 10.25
CA LEU A 28 -3.90 21.49 9.49
C LEU A 28 -2.69 21.28 8.57
N SER A 29 -1.69 20.51 9.00
CA SER A 29 -0.53 20.18 8.16
C SER A 29 -0.83 19.15 7.07
N LEU A 30 -1.80 18.26 7.29
CA LEU A 30 -2.22 17.23 6.34
C LEU A 30 -3.17 17.78 5.27
N THR A 31 -3.97 18.79 5.62
CA THR A 31 -4.97 19.39 4.73
C THR A 31 -4.36 20.59 4.01
N ALA A 32 -4.51 20.66 2.69
CA ALA A 32 -4.18 21.88 1.98
C ALA A 32 -5.24 22.95 2.31
N PRO A 33 -4.87 24.16 2.75
CA PRO A 33 -5.85 25.22 2.99
C PRO A 33 -6.55 25.58 1.68
N GLU A 34 -7.89 25.49 1.65
CA GLU A 34 -8.70 25.79 0.46
C GLU A 34 -8.60 27.26 0.05
N ASP A 35 -8.37 28.17 1.01
CA ASP A 35 -8.42 29.62 0.81
C ASP A 35 -7.08 30.24 0.37
N SER A 36 -5.99 29.47 0.33
CA SER A 36 -4.69 29.96 -0.16
C SER A 36 -3.88 28.79 -0.72
N PRO A 37 -3.53 28.79 -2.02
CA PRO A 37 -2.71 27.74 -2.60
C PRO A 37 -1.30 27.85 -2.02
N LEU A 38 -1.06 27.18 -0.89
CA LEU A 38 0.30 26.93 -0.43
C LEU A 38 1.03 26.25 -1.59
N PRO A 39 2.25 26.69 -1.92
CA PRO A 39 2.99 26.10 -3.02
C PRO A 39 3.20 24.61 -2.72
N PRO A 40 3.03 23.72 -3.72
CA PRO A 40 3.20 22.30 -3.52
C PRO A 40 4.64 22.00 -3.07
N PHE A 41 4.77 21.03 -2.17
CA PHE A 41 6.06 20.58 -1.65
C PHE A 41 6.80 19.83 -2.73
N LYS A 42 7.92 20.43 -3.19
CA LYS A 42 8.80 19.84 -4.20
C LYS A 42 9.80 18.92 -3.51
N LEU A 43 9.64 17.63 -3.74
CA LEU A 43 10.47 16.58 -3.17
C LEU A 43 11.38 16.02 -4.27
N PRO A 44 12.70 16.23 -4.19
CA PRO A 44 13.61 15.64 -5.16
C PRO A 44 13.63 14.12 -4.99
N VAL A 45 13.58 13.40 -6.11
CA VAL A 45 13.70 11.94 -6.15
C VAL A 45 14.91 11.57 -7.00
N SER A 46 15.80 10.75 -6.45
CA SER A 46 16.95 10.25 -7.20
C SER A 46 17.42 8.90 -6.70
N SER A 47 17.70 7.98 -7.62
CA SER A 47 18.46 6.78 -7.31
C SER A 47 19.93 7.14 -7.14
N HIS A 48 20.45 7.00 -5.92
CA HIS A 48 21.83 7.35 -5.57
C HIS A 48 22.89 6.45 -6.23
N ALA A 49 22.55 5.20 -6.59
CA ALA A 49 23.53 4.24 -7.08
C ALA A 49 23.45 3.99 -8.59
N SER A 50 22.26 3.99 -9.18
CA SER A 50 22.05 3.57 -10.56
C SER A 50 21.83 4.73 -11.53
N GLU A 51 21.56 5.94 -11.03
CA GLU A 51 21.13 7.10 -11.81
C GLU A 51 19.94 6.82 -12.77
N THR A 52 19.23 5.71 -12.57
CA THR A 52 18.14 5.24 -13.45
C THR A 52 16.87 6.05 -13.28
N LEU A 53 16.71 6.75 -12.16
CA LEU A 53 15.58 7.60 -11.82
C LEU A 53 16.10 8.89 -11.22
N LYS A 54 15.74 10.03 -11.80
CA LYS A 54 16.02 11.37 -11.28
C LYS A 54 14.83 12.29 -11.56
N GLY A 55 14.47 13.16 -10.64
CA GLY A 55 13.36 14.08 -10.86
C GLY A 55 12.85 14.77 -9.62
N VAL A 56 11.63 15.28 -9.73
CA VAL A 56 10.90 15.94 -8.64
C VAL A 56 9.48 15.42 -8.59
N VAL A 57 8.99 15.21 -7.37
CA VAL A 57 7.58 14.93 -7.06
C VAL A 57 7.03 16.13 -6.30
N CYS A 58 5.87 16.63 -6.70
CA CYS A 58 5.18 17.75 -6.06
C CYS A 58 3.95 17.23 -5.31
N ARG A 59 3.92 17.36 -3.99
CA ARG A 59 2.76 16.99 -3.17
C ARG A 59 2.05 18.22 -2.62
N SER A 60 0.72 18.20 -2.61
CA SER A 60 -0.11 19.16 -1.86
C SER A 60 -1.23 18.39 -1.17
N GLY A 61 -1.33 18.50 0.15
CA GLY A 61 -2.28 17.71 0.94
C GLY A 61 -2.15 16.21 0.68
N ALA A 62 -3.26 15.52 0.43
CA ALA A 62 -3.27 14.10 0.07
C ALA A 62 -2.82 13.81 -1.38
N ALA A 63 -2.67 14.83 -2.22
CA ALA A 63 -2.47 14.65 -3.65
C ALA A 63 -1.02 14.84 -4.09
N ILE A 64 -0.55 13.96 -4.98
CA ILE A 64 0.60 14.26 -5.84
C ILE A 64 0.08 15.07 -7.03
N THR A 65 0.41 16.35 -7.06
CA THR A 65 -0.15 17.33 -8.00
C THR A 65 0.68 17.47 -9.28
N ALA A 66 1.97 17.20 -9.20
CA ALA A 66 2.85 17.21 -10.36
C ALA A 66 4.03 16.27 -10.16
N THR A 67 4.56 15.75 -11.25
CA THR A 67 5.83 15.01 -11.27
C THR A 67 6.61 15.42 -12.50
N ASP A 68 7.94 15.40 -12.39
CA ASP A 68 8.86 15.48 -13.53
C ASP A 68 10.01 14.53 -13.25
N ILE A 69 9.79 13.25 -13.58
CA ILE A 69 10.73 12.16 -13.29
C ILE A 69 11.27 11.64 -14.61
N GLN A 70 12.60 11.70 -14.76
CA GLN A 70 13.33 11.09 -15.85
C GLN A 70 13.75 9.68 -15.45
N LEU A 71 13.36 8.72 -16.29
CA LEU A 71 13.71 7.32 -16.16
C LEU A 71 14.67 6.92 -17.28
N LYS A 72 15.71 6.17 -16.94
CA LYS A 72 16.64 5.55 -17.87
C LYS A 72 16.85 4.11 -17.43
N LEU A 73 16.07 3.22 -18.02
CA LEU A 73 15.97 1.81 -17.59
C LEU A 73 16.76 0.91 -18.54
N HIS A 74 17.52 -0.02 -17.97
CA HIS A 74 18.44 -0.86 -18.75
C HIS A 74 17.68 -1.85 -19.64
N SER A 75 16.56 -2.37 -19.12
CA SER A 75 15.69 -3.32 -19.81
C SER A 75 15.01 -2.72 -21.04
N LEU A 76 14.82 -1.40 -21.06
CA LEU A 76 14.23 -0.66 -22.18
C LEU A 76 15.28 -0.02 -23.10
N LYS A 77 16.43 -0.70 -23.27
CA LYS A 77 17.56 -0.26 -24.11
C LYS A 77 18.08 1.13 -23.75
N ASN A 78 18.04 1.50 -22.47
CA ASN A 78 18.44 2.82 -21.97
C ASN A 78 17.69 4.00 -22.62
N LYS A 79 16.49 3.77 -23.15
CA LYS A 79 15.63 4.86 -23.62
C LYS A 79 15.21 5.70 -22.42
N SER A 80 15.26 7.03 -22.59
CA SER A 80 14.78 7.95 -21.57
C SER A 80 13.26 8.10 -21.68
N PHE A 81 12.58 7.97 -20.54
CA PHE A 81 11.16 8.24 -20.40
C PHE A 81 10.95 9.34 -19.38
N THR A 82 9.87 10.10 -19.55
CA THR A 82 9.50 11.13 -18.59
C THR A 82 8.12 10.82 -18.03
N VAL A 83 8.04 10.68 -16.71
CA VAL A 83 6.79 10.51 -15.97
C VAL A 83 6.38 11.88 -15.47
N ARG A 84 5.23 12.35 -15.96
CA ARG A 84 4.59 13.58 -15.50
C ARG A 84 3.12 13.36 -15.26
N ILE A 85 2.63 13.85 -14.13
CA ILE A 85 1.20 13.95 -13.87
C ILE A 85 0.59 14.97 -14.84
N ASN A 86 -0.60 14.64 -15.35
CA ASN A 86 -1.37 15.45 -16.26
C ASN A 86 -1.86 16.71 -15.54
N PRO A 87 -1.48 17.92 -15.98
CA PRO A 87 -1.88 19.15 -15.30
C PRO A 87 -3.39 19.45 -15.40
N LYS A 88 -4.14 18.66 -16.18
CA LYS A 88 -5.60 18.78 -16.30
C LYS A 88 -6.35 17.95 -15.25
N THR A 89 -5.68 17.09 -14.50
CA THR A 89 -6.29 16.31 -13.42
C THR A 89 -5.95 16.97 -12.08
N ASP A 90 -6.71 16.65 -11.04
CA ASP A 90 -6.43 17.11 -9.65
C ASP A 90 -5.21 16.41 -9.01
N GLY A 91 -4.46 15.65 -9.80
CA GLY A 91 -3.36 14.82 -9.35
C GLY A 91 -3.76 13.41 -8.94
N TYR A 92 -2.82 12.71 -8.30
CA TYR A 92 -3.03 11.36 -7.77
C TYR A 92 -3.20 11.40 -6.26
N GLN A 93 -4.35 10.92 -5.76
CA GLN A 93 -4.66 10.90 -4.33
C GLN A 93 -3.99 9.75 -3.61
N LEU A 94 -3.30 10.05 -2.52
CA LEU A 94 -2.66 9.09 -1.63
C LEU A 94 -3.64 8.73 -0.51
N SER A 95 -4.36 7.62 -0.68
CA SER A 95 -5.38 7.12 0.27
C SER A 95 -4.85 6.95 1.71
N GLN A 96 -3.55 6.78 1.88
CA GLN A 96 -2.87 6.73 3.16
C GLN A 96 -2.96 8.05 3.94
N ILE A 97 -2.86 9.19 3.26
CA ILE A 97 -3.02 10.51 3.88
C ILE A 97 -4.48 10.71 4.27
N ASP A 98 -5.43 10.33 3.41
CA ASP A 98 -6.87 10.40 3.73
C ASP A 98 -7.20 9.53 4.95
N SER A 99 -6.65 8.32 5.02
CA SER A 99 -6.80 7.43 6.17
C SER A 99 -6.24 8.06 7.44
N CYS A 100 -5.06 8.70 7.35
CA CYS A 100 -4.47 9.45 8.46
C CYS A 100 -5.38 10.58 8.93
N ILE A 101 -5.89 11.40 8.00
CA ILE A 101 -6.83 12.50 8.27
C ILE A 101 -8.09 12.00 8.98
N ASN A 102 -8.67 10.91 8.48
CA ASN A 102 -9.87 10.30 9.05
C ASN A 102 -9.62 9.84 10.49
N HIS A 103 -8.52 9.14 10.74
CA HIS A 103 -8.17 8.67 12.08
C HIS A 103 -7.83 9.81 13.05
N VAL A 104 -7.16 10.88 12.58
CA VAL A 104 -6.91 12.08 13.39
C VAL A 104 -8.23 12.77 13.75
N SER A 105 -9.18 12.84 12.83
CA SER A 105 -10.51 13.43 13.07
C SER A 105 -11.29 12.61 14.10
N LEU A 106 -11.34 11.29 13.94
CA LEU A 106 -11.98 10.39 14.92
C LEU A 106 -11.31 10.49 16.30
N ALA A 107 -9.99 10.66 16.37
CA ALA A 107 -9.27 10.88 17.61
C ALA A 107 -9.65 12.22 18.28
N LEU A 108 -9.92 13.27 17.51
CA LEU A 108 -10.45 14.53 18.04
C LEU A 108 -11.85 14.34 18.64
N ASP A 109 -12.73 13.59 17.97
CA ASP A 109 -14.06 13.27 18.52
C ASP A 109 -13.95 12.53 19.87
N GLN A 110 -12.97 11.63 20.02
CA GLN A 110 -12.71 10.97 21.30
C GLN A 110 -12.21 11.96 22.37
N CYS A 111 -11.42 12.97 21.99
CA CYS A 111 -11.00 14.01 22.93
C CYS A 111 -12.20 14.81 23.45
N ASP A 112 -13.13 15.19 22.56
CA ASP A 112 -14.34 15.91 22.93
C ASP A 112 -15.24 15.05 23.84
N ALA A 113 -15.35 13.75 23.56
CA ALA A 113 -16.05 12.81 24.43
C ALA A 113 -15.40 12.67 25.83
N ILE A 114 -14.06 12.73 25.92
CA ILE A 114 -13.34 12.74 27.21
C ILE A 114 -13.63 14.02 27.98
N ILE A 115 -13.63 15.18 27.31
CA ILE A 115 -13.90 16.48 27.93
C ILE A 115 -15.35 16.57 28.43
N GLY A 116 -16.29 15.99 27.68
CA GLY A 116 -17.73 16.06 27.97
C GLY A 116 -18.23 15.09 29.05
N SER A 117 -17.43 14.13 29.49
CA SER A 117 -17.83 13.11 30.46
C SER A 117 -17.00 13.14 31.74
N ARG A 118 -17.60 12.66 32.84
CA ARG A 118 -16.93 12.49 34.15
C ARG A 118 -17.00 11.05 34.67
N ASP A 119 -17.56 10.13 33.91
CA ASP A 119 -17.66 8.72 34.31
C ASP A 119 -16.33 8.00 34.03
N PRO A 120 -15.60 7.53 35.06
CA PRO A 120 -14.30 6.90 34.88
C PRO A 120 -14.35 5.61 34.04
N GLN A 121 -15.46 4.86 34.05
CA GLN A 121 -15.58 3.64 33.25
C GLN A 121 -15.72 3.98 31.76
N TYR A 122 -16.61 4.93 31.44
CA TYR A 122 -16.76 5.45 30.08
C TYR A 122 -15.46 6.08 29.57
N LEU A 123 -14.81 6.92 30.38
CA LEU A 123 -13.56 7.60 30.01
C LEU A 123 -12.44 6.61 29.67
N ASN A 124 -12.37 5.47 30.37
CA ASN A 124 -11.39 4.43 30.08
C ASN A 124 -11.59 3.84 28.66
N ILE A 125 -12.84 3.51 28.30
CA ILE A 125 -13.20 2.98 26.98
C ILE A 125 -12.88 4.01 25.87
N VAL A 126 -13.26 5.27 26.09
CA VAL A 126 -12.99 6.35 25.11
C VAL A 126 -11.48 6.60 24.97
N ALA A 127 -10.71 6.56 26.06
CA ALA A 127 -9.25 6.69 26.00
C ALA A 127 -8.58 5.53 25.23
N GLN A 128 -9.12 4.30 25.33
CA GLN A 128 -8.67 3.17 24.53
C GLN A 128 -8.96 3.39 23.04
N SER A 129 -10.17 3.88 22.71
CA SER A 129 -10.57 4.25 21.35
C SER A 129 -9.66 5.35 20.76
N LEU A 130 -9.33 6.37 21.56
CA LEU A 130 -8.39 7.43 21.20
C LEU A 130 -7.02 6.85 20.81
N ILE A 131 -6.46 5.97 21.65
CA ILE A 131 -5.17 5.30 21.38
C ILE A 131 -5.24 4.48 20.10
N LYS A 132 -6.33 3.75 19.87
CA LYS A 132 -6.54 2.96 18.65
C LYS A 132 -6.44 3.84 17.42
N HIS A 133 -7.18 4.95 17.37
CA HIS A 133 -7.16 5.84 16.21
C HIS A 133 -5.81 6.54 16.02
N ILE A 134 -5.11 6.93 17.08
CA ILE A 134 -3.75 7.48 16.95
C ILE A 134 -2.80 6.41 16.36
N ASN A 135 -2.92 5.16 16.78
CA ASN A 135 -2.11 4.06 16.23
C ASN A 135 -2.39 3.82 14.75
N GLU A 136 -3.67 3.81 14.35
CA GLU A 136 -4.08 3.65 12.95
C GLU A 136 -3.60 4.84 12.09
N ALA A 137 -3.67 6.06 12.62
CA ALA A 137 -3.13 7.26 11.96
C ALA A 137 -1.61 7.13 11.73
N VAL A 138 -0.84 6.73 12.74
CA VAL A 138 0.62 6.51 12.60
C VAL A 138 0.91 5.37 11.63
N ALA A 139 0.14 4.28 11.67
CA ALA A 139 0.34 3.14 10.78
C ALA A 139 0.09 3.52 9.32
N SER A 140 -0.95 4.32 9.04
CA SER A 140 -1.32 4.70 7.66
C SER A 140 -0.20 5.41 6.89
N ILE A 141 0.60 6.24 7.57
CA ILE A 141 1.74 6.98 6.97
C ILE A 141 3.09 6.25 7.08
N ASN A 142 3.12 5.09 7.71
CA ASN A 142 4.34 4.29 7.88
C ASN A 142 4.34 2.99 7.05
N SER A 143 3.17 2.41 6.83
CA SER A 143 3.00 1.15 6.11
C SER A 143 2.33 1.37 4.75
N PRO A 144 2.86 0.80 3.66
CA PRO A 144 2.20 0.88 2.36
C PRO A 144 0.86 0.14 2.40
N VAL A 145 -0.07 0.54 1.54
CA VAL A 145 -1.29 -0.23 1.30
C VAL A 145 -0.91 -1.51 0.58
N VAL A 146 -1.07 -2.66 1.25
CA VAL A 146 -0.85 -3.97 0.64
C VAL A 146 -2.19 -4.66 0.50
N LEU A 147 -2.60 -4.96 -0.75
CA LEU A 147 -3.68 -5.91 -1.00
C LEU A 147 -3.10 -7.33 -0.86
N LEU A 148 -3.07 -7.85 0.37
CA LEU A 148 -2.78 -9.26 0.61
C LEU A 148 -4.05 -10.08 0.34
N GLU A 149 -4.22 -10.60 -0.87
CA GLU A 149 -4.97 -11.85 -1.00
C GLU A 149 -4.06 -12.99 -0.54
N LYS A 150 -4.31 -13.48 0.67
CA LYS A 150 -3.74 -14.73 1.18
C LYS A 150 -3.98 -15.82 0.12
N PRO A 151 -2.96 -16.56 -0.34
CA PRO A 151 -3.19 -17.73 -1.18
C PRO A 151 -4.13 -18.66 -0.42
N THR A 152 -5.33 -18.87 -0.94
CA THR A 152 -6.17 -19.97 -0.46
C THR A 152 -5.43 -21.23 -0.87
N GLU A 153 -4.84 -21.92 0.10
CA GLU A 153 -4.28 -23.24 -0.15
C GLU A 153 -5.36 -24.09 -0.84
N PRO A 154 -5.04 -24.77 -1.95
CA PRO A 154 -5.99 -25.68 -2.55
C PRO A 154 -6.25 -26.82 -1.55
N ALA A 155 -7.42 -26.81 -0.94
CA ALA A 155 -7.97 -27.97 -0.26
C ALA A 155 -8.17 -29.08 -1.33
N GLY A 156 -7.15 -29.92 -1.48
CA GLY A 156 -7.09 -30.95 -2.51
C GLY A 156 -6.34 -32.18 -2.02
N GLY A 157 -6.94 -32.91 -1.08
CA GLY A 157 -6.56 -34.26 -0.69
C GLY A 157 -7.78 -35.18 -0.70
N ILE A 158 -7.86 -36.00 -1.74
CA ILE A 158 -8.94 -36.91 -2.18
C ILE A 158 -9.38 -37.93 -1.10
N PRO A 159 -10.65 -38.38 -1.11
CA PRO A 159 -11.19 -39.35 -0.15
C PRO A 159 -10.74 -40.78 -0.47
N SER A 160 -10.35 -41.53 0.57
CA SER A 160 -10.13 -42.98 0.49
C SER A 160 -11.29 -43.71 1.17
N ASN A 161 -12.12 -44.35 0.34
CA ASN A 161 -13.11 -45.35 0.75
C ASN A 161 -12.41 -46.53 1.45
N ASN A 162 -12.98 -47.00 2.58
CA ASN A 162 -13.30 -48.41 2.73
C ASN A 162 -14.17 -48.74 3.97
N THR A 163 -15.33 -49.33 3.66
CA THR A 163 -15.86 -50.56 4.28
C THR A 163 -16.74 -50.47 5.54
N SER A 164 -18.03 -50.79 5.28
CA SER A 164 -18.90 -51.73 6.01
C SER A 164 -20.07 -51.21 6.88
N ARG A 165 -21.27 -51.46 6.32
CA ARG A 165 -22.42 -52.26 6.85
C ARG A 165 -23.70 -51.52 7.28
N CYS A 166 -24.79 -51.99 6.63
CA CYS A 166 -26.18 -52.22 7.11
C CYS A 166 -27.00 -51.01 7.59
N ALA A 167 -28.30 -50.83 7.29
CA ALA A 167 -29.32 -51.61 6.58
C ALA A 167 -30.61 -50.77 6.37
N THR A 168 -31.39 -51.15 5.35
CA THR A 168 -32.89 -51.09 5.22
C THR A 168 -33.66 -49.74 5.02
N PRO A 169 -34.89 -49.78 4.43
CA PRO A 169 -35.26 -48.90 3.30
C PRO A 169 -36.51 -47.98 3.45
N ASN A 170 -36.66 -47.09 2.45
CA ASN A 170 -37.90 -46.55 1.83
C ASN A 170 -38.76 -45.48 2.56
N PRO A 171 -39.67 -44.76 1.86
CA PRO A 171 -39.57 -44.01 0.59
C PRO A 171 -40.23 -42.60 0.67
N ASN A 172 -40.45 -41.95 -0.49
CA ASN A 172 -41.42 -40.86 -0.77
C ASN A 172 -40.97 -39.39 -0.56
N ILE A 173 -40.59 -38.70 -1.64
CA ILE A 173 -41.51 -37.87 -2.47
C ILE A 173 -40.72 -37.22 -3.60
N SER A 174 -41.24 -37.40 -4.81
CA SER A 174 -40.85 -36.81 -6.08
C SER A 174 -41.38 -35.38 -6.22
N HIS A 175 -40.56 -34.44 -6.71
CA HIS A 175 -41.01 -33.39 -7.63
C HIS A 175 -39.90 -33.04 -8.64
N SER A 176 -40.29 -33.13 -9.92
CA SER A 176 -39.65 -32.64 -11.14
C SER A 176 -39.37 -31.13 -11.08
N SER A 177 -38.41 -30.52 -11.80
CA SER A 177 -38.30 -30.47 -13.26
C SER A 177 -36.98 -29.80 -13.72
N GLN A 178 -36.36 -30.40 -14.74
CA GLN A 178 -35.63 -29.85 -15.90
C GLN A 178 -34.91 -28.48 -15.84
N SER A 179 -33.58 -28.50 -16.08
CA SER A 179 -32.93 -27.66 -17.11
C SER A 179 -31.52 -28.14 -17.51
N ILE A 180 -31.39 -28.39 -18.82
CA ILE A 180 -30.26 -28.48 -19.79
C ILE A 180 -28.81 -28.19 -19.28
N PRO A 181 -27.79 -28.96 -19.72
CA PRO A 181 -26.38 -28.74 -19.37
C PRO A 181 -25.71 -27.67 -20.23
N VAL A 182 -25.07 -26.68 -19.60
CA VAL A 182 -24.12 -25.77 -20.26
C VAL A 182 -22.74 -26.03 -19.69
N SER A 183 -21.82 -26.43 -20.57
CA SER A 183 -20.43 -26.74 -20.28
C SER A 183 -19.70 -25.54 -19.65
N LEU A 184 -19.21 -25.72 -18.42
CA LEU A 184 -18.32 -24.77 -17.75
C LEU A 184 -16.91 -24.86 -18.33
N SER A 185 -16.55 -23.89 -19.16
CA SER A 185 -15.16 -23.61 -19.52
C SER A 185 -14.47 -22.82 -18.40
N GLY A 186 -13.42 -23.42 -17.84
CA GLY A 186 -12.26 -22.81 -17.16
C GLY A 186 -12.46 -21.51 -16.38
N THR A 187 -12.48 -21.61 -15.05
CA THR A 187 -12.26 -20.47 -14.16
C THR A 187 -10.83 -19.94 -14.32
N PRO A 188 -10.61 -18.65 -14.64
CA PRO A 188 -9.28 -18.06 -14.50
C PRO A 188 -8.94 -18.00 -13.01
N HIS A 189 -7.83 -18.64 -12.64
CA HIS A 189 -7.23 -18.56 -11.32
C HIS A 189 -7.09 -17.09 -10.91
N SER A 190 -7.79 -16.67 -9.84
CA SER A 190 -7.59 -15.38 -9.20
C SER A 190 -6.11 -15.26 -8.85
N THR A 191 -5.43 -14.33 -9.52
CA THR A 191 -4.04 -13.98 -9.24
C THR A 191 -4.07 -12.61 -8.59
N PRO A 192 -3.30 -12.40 -7.52
CA PRO A 192 -3.41 -11.21 -6.68
C PRO A 192 -3.11 -9.94 -7.48
N TRP A 193 -3.96 -8.92 -7.32
CA TRP A 193 -3.73 -7.57 -7.82
C TRP A 193 -2.47 -7.01 -7.16
N LEU A 194 -1.34 -7.00 -7.88
CA LEU A 194 -0.03 -6.75 -7.27
C LEU A 194 0.34 -5.26 -7.11
N PHE A 195 -0.44 -4.35 -7.72
CA PHE A 195 -0.08 -2.92 -7.81
C PHE A 195 -1.23 -1.99 -7.36
N PRO A 196 -1.62 -2.02 -6.08
CA PRO A 196 -2.77 -1.26 -5.57
C PRO A 196 -2.58 0.26 -5.60
N ASN A 197 -1.34 0.75 -5.76
CA ASN A 197 -1.00 2.16 -5.70
C ASN A 197 -0.64 2.73 -7.07
N THR A 198 -1.12 2.09 -8.14
CA THR A 198 -0.92 2.55 -9.52
C THR A 198 -1.91 3.68 -9.85
N PRO A 199 -1.44 4.86 -10.28
CA PRO A 199 -2.34 5.90 -10.78
C PRO A 199 -3.09 5.45 -12.03
N PRO A 200 -4.32 5.95 -12.25
CA PRO A 200 -5.03 5.78 -13.51
C PRO A 200 -4.19 6.20 -14.73
N VAL A 201 -4.39 5.54 -15.87
CA VAL A 201 -3.57 5.76 -17.08
C VAL A 201 -3.66 7.17 -17.64
N ASP A 202 -4.79 7.85 -17.43
CA ASP A 202 -5.10 9.23 -17.82
C ASP A 202 -4.48 10.28 -16.88
N CYS A 203 -3.95 9.83 -15.74
CA CYS A 203 -3.22 10.67 -14.79
C CYS A 203 -1.85 11.11 -15.33
N PHE A 204 -1.33 10.50 -16.41
CA PHE A 204 -0.01 10.82 -16.96
C PHE A 204 -0.09 11.61 -18.28
N ASN A 205 0.87 12.51 -18.51
CA ASN A 205 1.03 13.20 -19.80
C ASN A 205 2.51 13.44 -20.14
N PRO A 206 3.11 12.71 -21.09
CA PRO A 206 2.46 11.73 -21.98
C PRO A 206 2.05 10.45 -21.24
N ASN A 207 1.12 9.69 -21.83
CA ASN A 207 0.76 8.36 -21.33
C ASN A 207 2.01 7.47 -21.23
N LEU A 208 2.06 6.67 -20.17
CA LEU A 208 3.17 5.75 -19.95
C LEU A 208 3.15 4.60 -20.98
N PRO A 209 4.32 4.09 -21.40
CA PRO A 209 4.39 2.87 -22.20
C PRO A 209 3.74 1.68 -21.48
N PRO A 210 3.14 0.73 -22.20
CA PRO A 210 2.47 -0.43 -21.60
C PRO A 210 3.43 -1.37 -20.84
N GLU A 211 4.73 -1.30 -21.12
CA GLU A 211 5.76 -2.06 -20.40
C GLU A 211 6.16 -1.42 -19.07
N LEU A 212 5.69 -0.21 -18.76
CA LEU A 212 6.06 0.53 -17.56
C LEU A 212 4.88 0.65 -16.60
N ILE A 213 5.09 0.26 -15.35
CA ILE A 213 4.16 0.45 -14.25
C ILE A 213 4.84 1.38 -13.24
N VAL A 214 4.11 2.38 -12.76
CA VAL A 214 4.59 3.33 -11.76
C VAL A 214 3.59 3.37 -10.63
N GLU A 215 4.07 3.11 -9.41
CA GLU A 215 3.30 3.27 -8.19
C GLU A 215 3.82 4.44 -7.37
N PHE A 216 2.89 5.13 -6.70
CA PHE A 216 3.21 6.13 -5.71
C PHE A 216 2.54 5.75 -4.39
N TYR A 217 3.32 5.61 -3.33
CA TYR A 217 2.76 5.32 -2.01
C TYR A 217 3.62 5.95 -0.92
N ILE A 218 3.15 5.90 0.31
CA ILE A 218 3.88 6.36 1.48
C ILE A 218 4.44 5.15 2.23
N ALA A 219 5.71 5.21 2.58
CA ALA A 219 6.31 4.27 3.52
C ALA A 219 7.30 5.00 4.41
N LYS A 220 7.22 4.79 5.71
CA LYS A 220 8.10 5.43 6.70
C LYS A 220 8.19 6.96 6.53
N CYS A 221 7.04 7.62 6.37
CA CYS A 221 6.94 9.07 6.14
C CYS A 221 7.69 9.60 4.91
N ALA A 222 7.96 8.73 3.94
CA ALA A 222 8.58 9.06 2.68
C ALA A 222 7.59 8.79 1.53
N ILE A 223 7.60 9.65 0.51
CA ILE A 223 6.95 9.30 -0.75
C ILE A 223 7.86 8.33 -1.47
N VAL A 224 7.32 7.17 -1.80
CA VAL A 224 8.01 6.13 -2.57
C VAL A 224 7.50 6.15 -3.99
N VAL A 225 8.44 6.21 -4.93
CA VAL A 225 8.21 5.99 -6.35
C VAL A 225 8.74 4.60 -6.66
N ASP A 226 7.84 3.68 -7.00
CA ASP A 226 8.20 2.32 -7.39
C ASP A 226 7.89 2.12 -8.88
N VAL A 227 8.92 1.78 -9.64
CA VAL A 227 8.85 1.65 -11.09
C VAL A 227 9.16 0.22 -11.46
N HIS A 228 8.20 -0.43 -12.13
CA HIS A 228 8.34 -1.79 -12.62
C HIS A 228 8.37 -1.78 -14.15
N VAL A 229 9.32 -2.51 -14.72
CA VAL A 229 9.34 -2.86 -16.14
C VAL A 229 8.80 -4.26 -16.28
N VAL A 230 7.74 -4.41 -17.06
CA VAL A 230 7.09 -5.69 -17.32
C VAL A 230 7.26 -6.11 -18.77
N ASP A 231 7.55 -7.39 -18.98
CA ASP A 231 7.50 -8.02 -20.29
C ASP A 231 6.18 -8.79 -20.41
N ARG A 232 5.40 -8.44 -21.44
CA ARG A 232 4.09 -9.04 -21.71
C ARG A 232 4.20 -10.32 -22.54
N GLY A 233 5.41 -10.77 -22.86
CA GLY A 233 5.63 -12.08 -23.47
C GLY A 233 4.74 -12.31 -24.69
N ILE A 234 4.60 -11.30 -25.56
CA ILE A 234 3.94 -11.48 -26.85
C ILE A 234 4.67 -12.65 -27.47
N SER A 235 3.98 -13.79 -27.53
CA SER A 235 4.42 -14.92 -28.32
C SER A 235 4.55 -14.36 -29.72
N ARG A 236 5.78 -14.06 -30.13
CA ARG A 236 6.15 -13.92 -31.52
C ARG A 236 5.85 -15.29 -32.12
N ALA A 237 4.58 -15.52 -32.44
CA ALA A 237 4.15 -16.51 -33.39
C ALA A 237 4.72 -16.03 -34.72
N GLY A 238 6.02 -16.26 -34.90
CA GLY A 238 6.62 -16.31 -36.21
C GLY A 238 5.83 -17.35 -36.96
N THR A 239 5.10 -16.90 -37.97
CA THR A 239 4.64 -17.74 -39.06
C THR A 239 5.75 -18.74 -39.40
N PRO A 240 5.48 -20.06 -39.44
CA PRO A 240 6.47 -21.03 -39.87
C PRO A 240 6.76 -20.78 -41.35
N SER A 241 7.77 -19.97 -41.62
CA SER A 241 8.33 -19.80 -42.96
C SER A 241 8.90 -21.14 -43.37
N GLN A 242 8.34 -21.66 -44.45
CA GLN A 242 8.73 -22.91 -45.10
C GLN A 242 10.23 -22.96 -45.39
N ASN A 243 10.77 -24.17 -45.25
CA ASN A 243 12.10 -24.58 -45.70
C ASN A 243 12.42 -24.06 -47.12
N PRO A 244 13.70 -23.82 -47.40
CA PRO A 244 14.28 -24.45 -48.58
C PRO A 244 15.56 -25.24 -48.25
N SER A 245 15.64 -26.41 -48.86
CA SER A 245 16.76 -27.34 -48.91
C SER A 245 17.97 -26.77 -49.68
N PRO A 246 19.15 -27.42 -49.59
CA PRO A 246 20.45 -26.78 -49.72
C PRO A 246 21.04 -26.87 -51.13
N SER A 247 21.77 -25.83 -51.55
CA SER A 247 22.77 -25.97 -52.61
C SER A 247 23.91 -24.96 -52.47
N SER A 248 25.12 -25.52 -52.40
CA SER A 248 26.38 -25.04 -53.00
C SER A 248 26.95 -23.68 -52.58
N SER A 249 28.04 -23.78 -51.80
CA SER A 249 29.34 -23.08 -51.99
C SER A 249 29.35 -21.56 -52.12
N SER A 250 29.69 -20.87 -51.03
CA SER A 250 30.81 -19.94 -50.95
C SER A 250 30.97 -19.44 -49.52
N ALA A 251 32.22 -19.39 -49.04
CA ALA A 251 32.59 -18.97 -47.70
C ALA A 251 32.05 -17.58 -47.34
N ASN A 252 31.29 -17.50 -46.24
CA ASN A 252 31.02 -16.25 -45.54
C ASN A 252 31.39 -16.43 -44.06
N LEU A 253 32.63 -16.06 -43.74
CA LEU A 253 33.22 -15.95 -42.40
C LEU A 253 32.55 -14.88 -41.50
N ALA A 254 31.41 -14.31 -41.92
CA ALA A 254 30.63 -13.32 -41.17
C ALA A 254 29.54 -13.94 -40.27
N ALA A 255 29.28 -15.25 -40.39
CA ALA A 255 28.24 -15.93 -39.60
C ALA A 255 28.72 -16.41 -38.20
N LEU A 256 30.03 -16.43 -37.94
CA LEU A 256 30.59 -16.86 -36.64
C LEU A 256 30.62 -15.75 -35.57
N THR A 257 30.44 -14.47 -35.94
CA THR A 257 30.41 -13.36 -34.98
C THR A 257 29.05 -13.17 -34.31
N ASN A 258 28.00 -13.83 -34.82
CA ASN A 258 26.68 -13.85 -34.19
C ASN A 258 26.50 -14.97 -33.15
N LEU A 259 27.51 -15.82 -32.92
CA LEU A 259 27.48 -16.84 -31.85
C LEU A 259 27.71 -16.27 -30.43
N PHE A 260 28.12 -15.00 -30.32
CA PHE A 260 28.38 -14.33 -29.04
C PHE A 260 27.43 -13.17 -28.73
N LYS A 261 26.43 -12.91 -29.58
CA LYS A 261 25.29 -12.07 -29.17
C LYS A 261 24.36 -12.93 -28.32
N ARG A 262 24.73 -13.05 -27.04
CA ARG A 262 23.87 -13.53 -25.96
C ARG A 262 22.51 -12.84 -26.13
N ALA A 263 21.52 -13.59 -26.59
CA ALA A 263 20.13 -13.20 -26.45
C ALA A 263 19.93 -12.80 -24.98
N PRO A 264 19.20 -11.71 -24.67
CA PRO A 264 18.87 -11.43 -23.30
C PRO A 264 18.25 -12.70 -22.75
N VAL A 265 18.85 -13.23 -21.69
CA VAL A 265 18.36 -14.41 -20.99
C VAL A 265 16.99 -14.00 -20.48
N ALA A 266 15.95 -14.29 -21.25
CA ALA A 266 14.59 -14.27 -20.77
C ALA A 266 14.56 -15.36 -19.70
N SER A 267 14.73 -14.90 -18.46
CA SER A 267 14.60 -15.68 -17.25
C SER A 267 13.19 -16.26 -17.27
N ASN A 268 13.06 -17.50 -17.73
CA ASN A 268 11.80 -18.26 -17.73
C ASN A 268 11.37 -18.66 -16.30
N THR A 269 12.00 -18.06 -15.28
CA THR A 269 11.83 -18.30 -13.85
C THR A 269 11.34 -17.05 -13.10
N ALA A 270 11.16 -15.90 -13.75
CA ALA A 270 10.53 -14.76 -13.11
C ALA A 270 9.04 -15.09 -12.83
N PRO A 271 8.52 -14.77 -11.63
CA PRO A 271 7.12 -15.01 -11.31
C PRO A 271 6.24 -14.26 -12.31
N LYS A 272 5.30 -14.98 -12.94
CA LYS A 272 4.29 -14.36 -13.82
C LYS A 272 3.18 -13.78 -12.95
N ILE A 273 2.89 -12.51 -13.16
CA ILE A 273 1.92 -11.71 -12.42
C ILE A 273 0.81 -11.34 -13.41
N THR A 274 -0.44 -11.26 -12.96
CA THR A 274 -1.53 -10.76 -13.82
C THR A 274 -1.67 -9.26 -13.64
N TYR A 275 -1.60 -8.50 -14.73
CA TYR A 275 -1.78 -7.05 -14.76
C TYR A 275 -2.73 -6.67 -15.89
N ASN A 276 -3.81 -5.94 -15.58
CA ASN A 276 -4.87 -5.59 -16.53
C ASN A 276 -5.43 -6.79 -17.33
N GLY A 277 -5.51 -7.96 -16.68
CA GLY A 277 -6.00 -9.20 -17.30
C GLY A 277 -4.97 -9.95 -18.16
N GLU A 278 -3.74 -9.46 -18.28
CA GLU A 278 -2.65 -10.09 -19.01
C GLU A 278 -1.59 -10.67 -18.07
N LEU A 279 -1.02 -11.83 -18.42
CA LEU A 279 0.13 -12.39 -17.70
C LEU A 279 1.41 -11.68 -18.12
N VAL A 280 2.05 -11.01 -17.16
CA VAL A 280 3.27 -10.25 -17.35
C VAL A 280 4.37 -10.77 -16.43
N SER A 281 5.63 -10.71 -16.87
CA SER A 281 6.79 -10.99 -16.00
C SER A 281 7.54 -9.70 -15.69
N GLU A 282 7.83 -9.47 -14.41
CA GLU A 282 8.66 -8.35 -13.98
C GLU A 282 10.12 -8.57 -14.41
N VAL A 283 10.68 -7.59 -15.13
CA VAL A 283 12.03 -7.63 -15.69
C VAL A 283 12.99 -6.79 -14.87
N GLU A 284 12.55 -5.60 -14.45
CA GLU A 284 13.36 -4.63 -13.70
C GLU A 284 12.46 -3.87 -12.74
N ARG A 285 12.96 -3.62 -11.52
CA ARG A 285 12.29 -2.83 -10.50
C ARG A 285 13.23 -1.75 -9.99
N VAL A 286 12.73 -0.52 -9.88
CA VAL A 286 13.46 0.61 -9.33
C VAL A 286 12.59 1.29 -8.29
N VAL A 287 13.02 1.21 -7.03
CA VAL A 287 12.35 1.87 -5.90
C VAL A 287 13.20 3.05 -5.45
N VAL A 288 12.58 4.23 -5.32
CA VAL A 288 13.22 5.41 -4.74
C VAL A 288 12.29 6.03 -3.71
N ASP A 289 12.79 6.26 -2.50
CA ASP A 289 12.07 7.01 -1.47
C ASP A 289 12.62 8.43 -1.32
N THR A 290 11.73 9.39 -1.11
CA THR A 290 12.08 10.77 -0.77
C THR A 290 11.38 11.18 0.51
N LYS A 291 12.14 11.75 1.45
CA LYS A 291 11.61 12.14 2.76
C LYS A 291 10.69 13.35 2.60
N ASP A 292 9.52 13.26 3.21
CA ASP A 292 8.58 14.36 3.29
C ASP A 292 8.68 15.00 4.69
N PRO A 293 9.24 16.23 4.82
CA PRO A 293 9.43 16.87 6.11
C PRO A 293 8.13 17.10 6.89
N ILE A 294 7.00 17.26 6.20
CA ILE A 294 5.70 17.43 6.85
C ILE A 294 5.25 16.10 7.44
N LEU A 295 5.30 15.02 6.67
CA LEU A 295 4.93 13.70 7.18
C LEU A 295 5.84 13.27 8.34
N MET A 296 7.14 13.57 8.27
CA MET A 296 8.07 13.34 9.38
C MET A 296 7.69 14.15 10.63
N SER A 297 7.33 15.43 10.46
CA SER A 297 6.90 16.26 11.59
C SER A 297 5.59 15.75 12.20
N ILE A 298 4.65 15.31 11.36
CA ILE A 298 3.37 14.74 11.79
C ILE A 298 3.59 13.44 12.55
N GLU A 299 4.41 12.52 12.03
CA GLU A 299 4.71 11.26 12.72
C GLU A 299 5.33 11.50 14.08
N ALA A 300 6.32 12.41 14.18
CA ALA A 300 6.92 12.77 15.47
C ALA A 300 5.88 13.34 16.45
N LYS A 301 4.98 14.22 15.98
CA LYS A 301 3.90 14.78 16.79
C LYS A 301 2.89 13.71 17.22
N LEU A 302 2.43 12.86 16.30
CA LEU A 302 1.50 11.77 16.60
C LEU A 302 2.12 10.77 17.58
N SER A 303 3.42 10.47 17.45
CA SER A 303 4.17 9.62 18.38
C SER A 303 4.24 10.23 19.79
N ALA A 304 4.44 11.55 19.91
CA ALA A 304 4.37 12.24 21.21
C ALA A 304 2.96 12.24 21.81
N ILE A 305 1.94 12.52 21.00
CA ILE A 305 0.52 12.50 21.41
C ILE A 305 0.11 11.09 21.84
N LYS A 306 0.56 10.06 21.11
CA LYS A 306 0.38 8.65 21.47
C LYS A 306 0.89 8.37 22.88
N SER A 307 2.12 8.78 23.20
CA SER A 307 2.67 8.63 24.56
C SER A 307 1.81 9.33 25.62
N ALA A 308 1.30 10.53 25.35
CA ALA A 308 0.40 11.23 26.25
C ALA A 308 -0.94 10.49 26.44
N ALA A 309 -1.53 9.98 25.35
CA ALA A 309 -2.76 9.21 25.39
C ALA A 309 -2.62 7.89 26.17
N TYR A 310 -1.47 7.19 26.05
CA TYR A 310 -1.20 6.01 26.88
C TYR A 310 -1.10 6.33 28.36
N ARG A 311 -0.46 7.46 28.73
CA ARG A 311 -0.40 7.89 30.13
C ARG A 311 -1.79 8.20 30.68
N LEU A 312 -2.60 8.89 29.89
CA LEU A 312 -4.00 9.18 30.20
C LEU A 312 -4.79 7.89 30.45
N HIS A 313 -4.77 6.95 29.50
CA HIS A 313 -5.49 5.69 29.63
C HIS A 313 -5.01 4.86 30.82
N ARG A 314 -3.70 4.79 31.07
CA ARG A 314 -3.15 4.05 32.23
C ARG A 314 -3.66 4.61 33.55
N ASN A 315 -3.70 5.94 33.68
CA ASN A 315 -4.19 6.59 34.89
C ASN A 315 -5.71 6.38 35.06
N LEU A 316 -6.48 6.48 33.97
CA LEU A 316 -7.91 6.17 33.98
C LEU A 316 -8.21 4.71 34.33
N ALA A 317 -7.40 3.77 33.83
CA ALA A 317 -7.51 2.35 34.15
C ALA A 317 -7.33 2.11 35.65
N ALA A 318 -6.27 2.68 36.24
CA ALA A 318 -6.00 2.59 37.67
C ALA A 318 -7.14 3.15 38.53
N VAL A 319 -7.79 4.23 38.07
CA VAL A 319 -8.92 4.87 38.74
C VAL A 319 -10.23 4.08 38.59
N SER A 320 -10.48 3.51 37.40
CA SER A 320 -11.71 2.79 37.09
C SER A 320 -11.79 1.39 37.74
N GLY A 321 -10.72 0.93 38.39
CA GLY A 321 -10.66 -0.41 38.99
C GLY A 321 -10.56 -1.53 37.96
N ALA A 322 -10.28 -1.21 36.69
CA ALA A 322 -10.00 -2.19 35.66
C ALA A 322 -8.67 -2.89 36.00
N SER A 323 -8.75 -4.13 36.49
CA SER A 323 -7.61 -4.96 36.88
C SER A 323 -6.64 -5.16 35.71
N GLU A 324 -5.33 -5.19 35.99
CA GLU A 324 -4.18 -5.37 35.08
C GLU A 324 -4.15 -6.72 34.32
N ALA A 325 -5.26 -7.19 33.76
CA ALA A 325 -5.32 -8.47 33.05
C ALA A 325 -5.06 -8.35 31.53
N GLU A 326 -4.87 -7.15 30.98
CA GLU A 326 -4.66 -6.96 29.54
C GLU A 326 -3.58 -5.90 29.23
N GLN A 327 -2.43 -5.98 29.92
CA GLN A 327 -1.22 -5.29 29.47
C GLN A 327 -0.46 -6.18 28.47
N VAL A 328 -0.83 -6.07 27.19
CA VAL A 328 -0.04 -6.62 26.08
C VAL A 328 0.51 -5.46 25.25
N ILE A 329 1.83 -5.28 25.38
CA ILE A 329 2.78 -4.58 24.49
C ILE A 329 2.81 -3.05 24.57
N MET A 330 3.73 -2.54 25.38
CA MET A 330 4.48 -1.32 25.03
C MET A 330 5.88 -1.75 24.54
N PRO A 331 6.38 -1.25 23.40
CA PRO A 331 7.81 -1.30 23.13
C PRO A 331 8.50 -0.30 24.06
N VAL A 332 9.40 -0.80 24.90
CA VAL A 332 10.34 0.02 25.67
C VAL A 332 11.24 0.74 24.66
N THR A 333 11.14 2.06 24.59
CA THR A 333 12.16 2.88 23.93
C THR A 333 13.40 2.88 24.82
N GLU A 334 14.41 2.12 24.43
CA GLU A 334 15.77 2.26 24.96
C GLU A 334 16.24 3.69 24.68
N VAL A 335 16.43 4.44 25.77
CA VAL A 335 17.20 5.69 25.78
C VAL A 335 18.66 5.28 25.60
N SER A 336 19.19 5.43 24.39
CA SER A 336 20.63 5.39 24.18
C SER A 336 21.22 6.69 24.74
N ALA A 337 21.90 6.58 25.88
CA ALA A 337 22.73 7.62 26.44
C ALA A 337 23.93 7.90 25.50
N ASN A 338 24.22 9.19 25.32
CA ASN A 338 25.54 9.70 24.97
C ASN A 338 26.15 10.30 26.25
#